data_AF-A0A6H1L9F7-F1
#
_entry.id   AF-A0A6H1L9F7-F1
#
_cell.length_a   1.000
_cell.length_b   1.000
_cell.length_c   1.000
_cell.angle_alpha   90.00
_cell.angle_beta   90.00
_cell.angle_gamma   90.00
#
_symmetry.space_group_name_H-M   'P 1'
#
loop_
_entity.id
_entity.type
_entity.pdbx_description
1 polymer ?
#
loop_
_entity_poly.entity_id
_entity_poly.type
_entity_poly.pdbx_seq_one_letter_code
_entity_poly.pdbx_strand_id
1 'polypeptide(L)'
;MSPRRRSSRTALLLATAFLLSSCGIPETGVVEAGEPATGIRPAQVLYFVGAGNLLAVRRHAFGPGGIETAVKTLFQGPDAQERRKGMTTDLPPLRAAPTVRTDGGRLSIELPGGTAPLTGAARAQLICTAAGARLVETPDADTAPTSVTVTVPGAWHTEGTSETCPSITGAE
;
A
#
# COMPACT_ATOMS: atom_id res chain seq x y z
N MET A 1 -5.14 -14.94 79.14
CA MET A 1 -4.45 -15.35 77.90
C MET A 1 -5.40 -15.24 76.70
N SER A 2 -4.99 -14.46 75.70
CA SER A 2 -5.33 -14.46 74.26
C SER A 2 -6.79 -14.56 73.77
N PRO A 3 -7.20 -13.57 72.97
CA PRO A 3 -7.64 -13.87 71.61
C PRO A 3 -7.02 -12.87 70.61
N ARG A 4 -5.96 -13.27 69.89
CA ARG A 4 -5.34 -12.45 68.82
C ARG A 4 -5.17 -13.20 67.49
N ARG A 5 -5.98 -14.23 67.20
CA ARG A 5 -5.82 -15.06 65.99
C ARG A 5 -7.00 -15.12 65.00
N ARG A 6 -8.09 -14.38 65.19
CA ARG A 6 -9.19 -14.33 64.19
C ARG A 6 -9.05 -13.20 63.16
N SER A 7 -8.47 -12.06 63.53
CA SER A 7 -8.47 -10.86 62.67
C SER A 7 -7.48 -10.88 61.50
N SER A 8 -6.47 -11.77 61.54
CA SER A 8 -5.45 -11.84 60.48
C SER A 8 -5.91 -12.62 59.24
N ARG A 9 -6.81 -13.62 59.39
CA ARG A 9 -7.31 -14.42 58.26
C ARG A 9 -8.33 -13.66 57.42
N THR A 10 -9.16 -12.83 58.05
CA THR A 10 -10.13 -11.98 57.34
C THR A 10 -9.46 -10.89 56.54
N ALA A 11 -8.40 -10.26 57.08
CA ALA A 11 -7.64 -9.23 56.37
C ALA A 11 -6.99 -9.76 55.08
N LEU A 12 -6.47 -10.99 55.10
CA LEU A 12 -5.82 -11.58 53.92
C LEU A 12 -6.82 -11.97 52.82
N LEU A 13 -8.01 -12.47 53.20
CA LEU A 13 -9.09 -12.81 52.25
C LEU A 13 -9.67 -11.58 51.53
N LEU A 14 -9.82 -10.47 52.25
CA LEU A 14 -10.32 -9.20 51.69
C LEU A 14 -9.33 -8.59 50.69
N ALA A 15 -8.01 -8.70 50.93
CA ALA A 15 -7.00 -8.21 50.00
C ALA A 15 -6.98 -9.00 48.67
N THR A 16 -7.14 -10.32 48.73
CA THR A 16 -7.26 -11.15 47.51
C THR A 16 -8.53 -10.89 46.72
N ALA A 17 -9.67 -10.59 47.38
CA ALA A 17 -10.91 -10.27 46.69
C ALA A 17 -10.85 -8.95 45.91
N PHE A 18 -10.10 -7.97 46.43
CA PHE A 18 -9.93 -6.68 45.75
C PHE A 18 -9.02 -6.78 44.51
N LEU A 19 -8.04 -7.69 44.52
CA LEU A 19 -7.17 -7.95 43.38
C LEU A 19 -7.89 -8.67 42.22
N LEU A 20 -9.02 -9.33 42.48
CA LEU A 20 -9.88 -9.92 41.44
C LEU A 20 -10.96 -8.96 40.93
N SER A 21 -11.06 -7.75 41.49
CA SER A 21 -11.89 -6.68 40.92
C SER A 21 -11.20 -6.07 39.70
N SER A 22 -11.01 -6.87 38.64
CA SER A 22 -10.85 -6.29 37.31
C SER A 22 -12.10 -5.46 37.03
N CYS A 23 -11.94 -4.17 36.77
CA CYS A 23 -13.02 -3.30 36.33
C CYS A 23 -13.66 -3.96 35.10
N GLY A 24 -14.88 -4.49 35.23
CA GLY A 24 -15.65 -5.02 34.12
C GLY A 24 -16.01 -3.85 33.21
N ILE A 25 -15.13 -3.54 32.27
CA ILE A 25 -15.39 -2.54 31.24
C ILE A 25 -16.45 -3.16 30.34
N PRO A 26 -17.70 -2.64 30.31
CA PRO A 26 -18.71 -3.16 29.40
C PRO A 26 -18.19 -3.03 27.97
N GLU A 27 -18.40 -4.04 27.13
CA GLU A 27 -18.18 -3.93 25.70
C GLU A 27 -18.92 -2.70 25.16
N THR A 28 -18.19 -1.60 25.00
CA THR A 28 -18.70 -0.43 24.31
C THR A 28 -18.94 -0.88 22.88
N GLY A 29 -20.20 -0.85 22.45
CA GLY A 29 -20.55 -1.16 21.07
C GLY A 29 -19.68 -0.38 20.10
N VAL A 30 -19.51 -0.91 18.89
CA VAL A 30 -18.76 -0.21 17.83
C VAL A 30 -19.32 1.20 17.66
N VAL A 31 -18.50 2.21 17.98
CA VAL A 31 -18.81 3.59 17.62
C VAL A 31 -18.30 3.75 16.20
N GLU A 32 -19.22 3.91 15.25
CA GLU A 32 -18.89 4.31 13.89
C GLU A 32 -18.05 5.60 13.97
N ALA A 33 -16.76 5.46 13.73
CA ALA A 33 -15.91 6.59 13.43
C ALA A 33 -16.51 7.17 12.15
N GLY A 34 -17.14 8.34 12.25
CA GLY A 34 -17.95 8.91 11.17
C GLY A 34 -17.20 9.05 9.83
N GLU A 35 -17.83 9.73 8.88
CA GLU A 35 -17.31 9.82 7.51
C GLU A 35 -15.83 10.29 7.48
N PRO A 36 -15.00 9.70 6.59
CA PRO A 36 -13.58 10.06 6.49
C PRO A 36 -13.35 11.56 6.29
N ALA A 37 -12.20 12.06 6.73
CA ALA A 37 -11.80 13.43 6.48
C ALA A 37 -11.87 13.76 4.98
N THR A 38 -12.70 14.74 4.62
CA THR A 38 -12.83 15.23 3.25
C THR A 38 -11.86 16.38 3.00
N GLY A 39 -11.26 16.44 1.81
CA GLY A 39 -10.43 17.59 1.36
C GLY A 39 -8.92 17.33 1.21
N ILE A 40 -8.36 16.25 1.78
CA ILE A 40 -6.97 15.86 1.51
C ILE A 40 -6.94 15.00 0.24
N ARG A 41 -6.16 15.43 -0.76
CA ARG A 41 -5.96 14.64 -1.98
C ARG A 41 -5.06 13.44 -1.68
N PRO A 42 -5.47 12.21 -2.00
CA PRO A 42 -4.63 11.05 -1.75
C PRO A 42 -3.32 11.17 -2.53
N ALA A 43 -2.22 10.82 -1.87
CA ALA A 43 -0.90 10.76 -2.50
C ALA A 43 -0.65 9.33 -2.99
N GLN A 44 -0.12 9.21 -4.20
CA GLN A 44 0.33 7.97 -4.82
C GLN A 44 1.83 8.08 -5.13
N VAL A 45 2.50 6.94 -5.21
CA VAL A 45 3.93 6.86 -5.51
C VAL A 45 4.07 6.31 -6.92
N LEU A 46 4.70 7.08 -7.80
CA LEU A 46 4.99 6.71 -9.17
C LEU A 46 6.48 6.48 -9.32
N TYR A 47 6.87 5.43 -10.05
CA TYR A 47 8.27 5.15 -10.32
C TYR A 47 8.64 5.58 -11.74
N PHE A 48 9.48 6.60 -11.86
CA PHE A 48 9.99 7.12 -13.13
C PHE A 48 11.47 6.76 -13.31
N VAL A 49 11.99 6.90 -14.54
CA VAL A 49 13.42 6.71 -14.82
C VAL A 49 14.12 8.05 -14.83
N GLY A 50 15.21 8.18 -14.07
CA GLY A 50 16.07 9.37 -14.07
C GLY A 50 17.53 8.98 -13.87
N ALA A 51 18.43 9.53 -14.70
CA ALA A 51 19.86 9.18 -14.69
C ALA A 51 20.13 7.65 -14.69
N GLY A 52 19.31 6.89 -15.42
CA GLY A 52 19.42 5.43 -15.53
C GLY A 52 18.90 4.63 -14.32
N ASN A 53 18.35 5.29 -13.30
CA ASN A 53 17.82 4.67 -12.09
C ASN A 53 16.31 4.85 -11.98
N LEU A 54 15.69 3.97 -11.18
CA LEU A 54 14.27 4.08 -10.85
C LEU A 54 14.09 5.03 -9.66
N LEU A 55 13.28 6.06 -9.83
CA LEU A 55 13.04 7.12 -8.84
C LEU A 55 11.59 7.08 -8.37
N ALA A 56 11.38 6.98 -7.05
CA ALA A 56 10.06 7.03 -6.44
C ALA A 56 9.61 8.48 -6.25
N VAL A 57 8.48 8.86 -6.84
CA VAL A 57 7.95 10.23 -6.84
C VAL A 57 6.56 10.25 -6.25
N ARG A 58 6.35 11.10 -5.24
CA ARG A 58 5.01 11.33 -4.69
C ARG A 58 4.23 12.27 -5.60
N ARG A 59 3.05 11.82 -6.02
CA ARG A 59 2.07 12.61 -6.77
C ARG A 59 0.74 12.62 -6.07
N HIS A 60 0.02 13.74 -6.16
CA HIS A 60 -1.38 13.76 -5.75
C HIS A 60 -2.24 13.12 -6.83
N ALA A 61 -3.06 12.15 -6.42
CA ALA A 61 -4.10 11.61 -7.28
C ALA A 61 -5.20 12.66 -7.49
N PHE A 62 -5.85 12.62 -8.64
CA PHE A 62 -7.08 13.35 -8.89
C PHE A 62 -8.23 12.36 -8.71
N GLY A 63 -9.14 12.62 -7.76
CA GLY A 63 -10.18 11.66 -7.38
C GLY A 63 -9.72 10.68 -6.28
N PRO A 64 -10.33 9.48 -6.20
CA PRO A 64 -10.15 8.56 -5.06
C PRO A 64 -8.76 7.91 -4.99
N GLY A 65 -7.91 8.05 -6.02
CA GLY A 65 -6.61 7.39 -6.07
C GLY A 65 -6.72 5.92 -6.47
N GLY A 66 -5.86 5.08 -5.89
CA GLY A 66 -5.85 3.63 -6.11
C GLY A 66 -4.94 3.13 -7.23
N ILE A 67 -4.88 1.81 -7.39
CA ILE A 67 -3.94 1.11 -8.28
C ILE A 67 -4.17 1.48 -9.73
N GLU A 68 -5.43 1.44 -10.20
CA GLU A 68 -5.76 1.78 -11.58
C GLU A 68 -5.38 3.23 -11.91
N THR A 69 -5.66 4.16 -11.00
CA THR A 69 -5.29 5.58 -11.14
C THR A 69 -3.78 5.76 -11.19
N ALA A 70 -3.03 5.05 -10.34
CA ALA A 70 -1.57 5.10 -10.32
C ALA A 70 -0.96 4.57 -11.62
N VAL A 71 -1.41 3.39 -12.08
CA VAL A 71 -0.97 2.79 -13.35
C VAL A 71 -1.28 3.71 -14.53
N LYS A 72 -2.51 4.24 -14.60
CA LYS A 72 -2.91 5.17 -15.66
C LYS A 72 -2.05 6.44 -15.67
N THR A 73 -1.79 7.01 -14.49
CA THR A 73 -0.97 8.23 -14.37
C THR A 73 0.48 7.96 -14.74
N LEU A 74 1.01 6.77 -14.43
CA LEU A 74 2.34 6.36 -14.85
C LEU A 74 2.47 6.31 -16.37
N PHE A 75 1.47 5.74 -17.07
CA PHE A 75 1.43 5.71 -18.53
C PHE A 75 1.27 7.09 -19.18
N GLN A 76 0.74 8.09 -18.46
CA GLN A 76 0.75 9.49 -18.91
C GLN A 76 2.15 10.11 -18.84
N GLY A 77 3.04 9.52 -18.05
CA GLY A 77 4.44 9.93 -17.92
C GLY A 77 4.68 11.08 -16.93
N PRO A 78 5.95 11.53 -16.85
CA PRO A 78 6.36 12.60 -15.95
C PRO A 78 5.77 13.95 -16.34
N ASP A 79 5.45 14.77 -15.33
CA ASP A 79 4.87 16.09 -15.54
C ASP A 79 5.93 17.10 -15.98
N ALA A 80 5.54 18.37 -16.15
CA ALA A 80 6.48 19.39 -16.61
C ALA A 80 7.60 19.69 -15.60
N GLN A 81 7.38 19.57 -14.29
CA GLN A 81 8.42 19.80 -13.28
C GLN A 81 9.35 18.60 -13.19
N GLU A 82 8.81 17.40 -13.21
CA GLU A 82 9.58 16.16 -13.16
C GLU A 82 10.47 16.00 -14.41
N ARG A 83 9.93 16.31 -15.60
CA ARG A 83 10.73 16.33 -16.85
C ARG A 83 11.87 17.34 -16.79
N ARG A 84 11.67 18.51 -16.17
CA ARG A 84 12.76 19.49 -15.97
C ARG A 84 13.85 18.96 -15.04
N LYS A 85 13.53 18.02 -14.15
CA LYS A 85 14.49 17.29 -13.32
C LYS A 85 15.11 16.07 -14.03
N GLY A 86 14.84 15.88 -15.32
CA GLY A 86 15.40 14.79 -16.13
C GLY A 86 14.68 13.45 -15.98
N MET A 87 13.48 13.42 -15.38
CA MET A 87 12.68 12.20 -15.28
C MET A 87 11.99 11.87 -16.60
N THR A 88 11.91 10.59 -16.90
CA THR A 88 11.35 10.00 -18.12
C THR A 88 10.53 8.75 -17.78
N THR A 89 9.87 8.17 -18.78
CA THR A 89 9.22 6.86 -18.67
C THR A 89 9.69 5.98 -19.83
N ASP A 90 10.04 4.74 -19.52
CA ASP A 90 10.41 3.71 -20.51
C ASP A 90 9.17 2.91 -20.96
N LEU A 91 7.99 3.22 -20.41
CA LEU A 91 6.76 2.55 -20.79
C LEU A 91 6.37 2.87 -22.24
N PRO A 92 5.96 1.86 -23.03
CA PRO A 92 5.44 2.11 -24.36
C PRO A 92 4.11 2.88 -24.28
N PRO A 93 3.83 3.75 -25.27
CA PRO A 93 2.52 4.39 -25.35
C PRO A 93 1.44 3.33 -25.57
N LEU A 94 0.31 3.47 -24.87
CA LEU A 94 -0.81 2.55 -25.00
C LEU A 94 -1.90 3.13 -25.92
N ARG A 95 -2.56 2.25 -26.67
CA ARG A 95 -3.72 2.60 -27.51
C ARG A 95 -5.05 2.56 -26.75
N ALA A 96 -5.08 1.92 -25.59
CA ALA A 96 -6.23 1.80 -24.70
C ALA A 96 -5.75 1.73 -23.24
N ALA A 97 -6.66 1.92 -22.30
CA ALA A 97 -6.32 1.79 -20.88
C ALA A 97 -5.98 0.33 -20.53
N PRO A 98 -4.98 0.09 -19.66
CA PRO A 98 -4.72 -1.23 -19.13
C PRO A 98 -5.82 -1.63 -18.14
N THR A 99 -6.12 -2.92 -18.04
CA THR A 99 -7.05 -3.45 -17.04
C THR A 99 -6.28 -3.95 -15.83
N VAL A 100 -6.71 -3.56 -14.63
CA VAL A 100 -6.08 -3.96 -13.37
C VAL A 100 -7.04 -4.87 -12.60
N ARG A 101 -6.56 -6.01 -12.09
CA ARG A 101 -7.34 -6.89 -11.21
C ARG A 101 -6.50 -7.35 -10.03
N THR A 102 -7.10 -7.39 -8.85
CA THR A 102 -6.49 -7.88 -7.61
C THR A 102 -7.16 -9.18 -7.16
N ASP A 103 -6.35 -10.18 -6.81
CA ASP A 103 -6.78 -11.45 -6.22
C ASP A 103 -5.91 -11.76 -5.00
N GLY A 104 -6.41 -11.42 -3.80
CA GLY A 104 -5.65 -11.54 -2.56
C GLY A 104 -4.33 -10.74 -2.61
N GLY A 105 -3.20 -11.46 -2.52
CA GLY A 105 -1.84 -10.90 -2.62
C GLY A 105 -1.28 -10.80 -4.04
N ARG A 106 -2.02 -11.25 -5.06
CA ARG A 106 -1.63 -11.16 -6.48
C ARG A 106 -2.32 -9.98 -7.14
N LEU A 107 -1.52 -9.21 -7.89
CA LEU A 107 -1.97 -8.11 -8.71
C LEU A 107 -1.71 -8.44 -10.17
N SER A 108 -2.72 -8.32 -11.02
CA SER A 108 -2.61 -8.56 -12.46
C SER A 108 -2.91 -7.30 -13.24
N ILE A 109 -2.06 -7.02 -14.24
CA ILE A 109 -2.19 -5.87 -15.14
C ILE A 109 -2.22 -6.42 -16.56
N GLU A 110 -3.34 -6.23 -17.23
CA GLU A 110 -3.55 -6.62 -18.62
C GLU A 110 -3.35 -5.39 -19.51
N LEU A 111 -2.30 -5.41 -20.33
CA LEU A 111 -2.00 -4.38 -21.29
C LEU A 111 -2.76 -4.64 -22.61
N PRO A 112 -3.11 -3.59 -23.37
CA PRO A 112 -3.75 -3.74 -24.67
C PRO A 112 -2.96 -4.63 -25.64
N GLY A 113 -3.68 -5.36 -26.49
CA GLY A 113 -3.09 -6.14 -27.57
C GLY A 113 -2.18 -5.31 -28.48
N GLY A 114 -1.07 -5.91 -28.93
CA GLY A 114 -0.06 -5.25 -29.76
C GLY A 114 0.95 -4.39 -28.98
N THR A 115 0.88 -4.38 -27.65
CA THR A 115 1.94 -3.78 -26.82
C THR A 115 3.20 -4.63 -26.90
N ALA A 116 4.33 -4.02 -27.24
CA ALA A 116 5.62 -4.70 -27.28
C ALA A 116 6.05 -5.19 -25.88
N PRO A 117 6.87 -6.25 -25.78
CA PRO A 117 7.43 -6.69 -24.51
C PRO A 117 8.13 -5.54 -23.76
N LEU A 118 7.90 -5.45 -22.45
CA LEU A 118 8.51 -4.40 -21.64
C LEU A 118 10.01 -4.62 -21.46
N THR A 119 10.77 -3.52 -21.50
CA THR A 119 12.17 -3.53 -21.04
C THR A 119 12.24 -3.79 -19.54
N GLY A 120 13.43 -4.13 -19.02
CA GLY A 120 13.61 -4.33 -17.57
C GLY A 120 13.22 -3.09 -16.75
N ALA A 121 13.57 -1.89 -17.22
CA ALA A 121 13.21 -0.63 -16.57
C ALA A 121 11.70 -0.35 -16.65
N ALA A 122 11.09 -0.50 -17.84
CA ALA A 122 9.65 -0.35 -18.02
C ALA A 122 8.84 -1.32 -17.14
N ARG A 123 9.30 -2.57 -17.04
CA ARG A 123 8.72 -3.57 -16.13
C ARG A 123 8.84 -3.12 -14.67
N ALA A 124 10.02 -2.70 -14.23
CA ALA A 124 10.24 -2.25 -12.86
C ALA A 124 9.39 -1.02 -12.51
N GLN A 125 9.28 -0.03 -13.41
CA GLN A 125 8.40 1.13 -13.23
C GLN A 125 6.95 0.71 -12.97
N LEU A 126 6.41 -0.17 -13.82
CA LEU A 126 5.03 -0.61 -13.72
C LEU A 126 4.77 -1.43 -12.46
N ILE A 127 5.63 -2.41 -12.18
CA ILE A 127 5.50 -3.30 -11.01
C ILE A 127 5.59 -2.50 -9.72
N CYS A 128 6.59 -1.63 -9.57
CA CYS A 128 6.78 -0.89 -8.32
C CYS A 128 5.71 0.17 -8.09
N THR A 129 5.22 0.80 -9.15
CA THR A 129 4.09 1.73 -9.03
C THR A 129 2.82 0.99 -8.60
N ALA A 130 2.52 -0.14 -9.24
CA ALA A 130 1.30 -0.89 -8.95
C ALA A 130 1.33 -1.52 -7.55
N ALA A 131 2.47 -2.08 -7.14
CA ALA A 131 2.67 -2.59 -5.79
C ALA A 131 2.62 -1.49 -4.73
N GLY A 132 3.24 -0.34 -4.98
CA GLY A 132 3.17 0.81 -4.07
C GLY A 132 1.74 1.33 -3.88
N ALA A 133 0.96 1.36 -4.96
CA ALA A 133 -0.45 1.72 -4.87
C ALA A 133 -1.29 0.67 -4.12
N ARG A 134 -0.98 -0.63 -4.29
CA ARG A 134 -1.65 -1.72 -3.55
C ARG A 134 -1.42 -1.58 -2.05
N LEU A 135 -0.19 -1.27 -1.63
CA LEU A 135 0.15 -1.07 -0.21
C LEU A 135 -0.66 0.08 0.42
N VAL A 136 -0.95 1.14 -0.35
CA VAL A 136 -1.79 2.25 0.12
C VAL A 136 -3.25 1.83 0.25
N GLU A 137 -3.77 1.00 -0.66
CA GLU A 137 -5.15 0.51 -0.60
C GLU A 137 -5.38 -0.53 0.51
N THR A 138 -4.38 -1.36 0.81
CA THR A 138 -4.48 -2.44 1.78
C THR A 138 -3.39 -2.36 2.84
N PRO A 139 -3.42 -1.36 3.73
CA PRO A 139 -2.38 -1.16 4.75
C PRO A 139 -2.34 -2.29 5.80
N ASP A 140 -3.47 -2.97 6.02
CA ASP A 140 -3.61 -4.07 6.99
C ASP A 140 -3.40 -5.46 6.35
N ALA A 141 -3.07 -5.52 5.05
CA ALA A 141 -2.75 -6.78 4.41
C ALA A 141 -1.43 -7.36 4.94
N ASP A 142 -1.27 -8.67 4.79
CA ASP A 142 -0.01 -9.37 5.07
C ASP A 142 1.19 -8.57 4.55
N THR A 143 2.23 -8.42 5.37
CA THR A 143 3.46 -7.71 5.00
C THR A 143 4.27 -8.46 3.94
N ALA A 144 3.79 -9.63 3.52
CA ALA A 144 4.27 -10.35 2.36
C ALA A 144 4.37 -9.44 1.12
N PRO A 145 5.43 -9.60 0.31
CA PRO A 145 5.59 -8.84 -0.92
C PRO A 145 4.43 -9.04 -1.90
N THR A 146 3.99 -7.96 -2.54
CA THR A 146 2.98 -8.03 -3.59
C THR A 146 3.59 -8.61 -4.86
N SER A 147 3.00 -9.70 -5.36
CA SER A 147 3.37 -10.29 -6.65
C SER A 147 2.55 -9.64 -7.77
N VAL A 148 3.22 -9.12 -8.79
CA VAL A 148 2.59 -8.41 -9.91
C VAL A 148 2.84 -9.15 -11.21
N THR A 149 1.78 -9.60 -11.87
CA THR A 149 1.82 -10.18 -13.21
C THR A 149 1.36 -9.15 -14.23
N VAL A 150 2.15 -8.94 -15.29
CA VAL A 150 1.82 -8.07 -16.41
C VAL A 150 1.69 -8.93 -17.66
N THR A 151 0.56 -8.82 -18.35
CA THR A 151 0.22 -9.69 -19.48
C THR A 151 -0.30 -8.88 -20.66
N VAL A 152 0.06 -9.30 -21.87
CA VAL A 152 -0.67 -9.00 -23.10
C VAL A 152 -1.34 -10.30 -23.57
N PRO A 153 -2.68 -10.35 -23.63
CA PRO A 153 -3.40 -11.59 -23.97
C PRO A 153 -2.90 -12.21 -25.28
N GLY A 154 -2.57 -13.50 -25.24
CA GLY A 154 -2.13 -14.26 -26.41
C GLY A 154 -0.73 -13.90 -26.96
N ALA A 155 0.03 -13.02 -26.29
CA ALA A 155 1.34 -12.59 -26.77
C ALA A 155 2.46 -12.90 -25.77
N TRP A 156 2.45 -12.25 -24.60
CA TRP A 156 3.51 -12.41 -23.61
C TRP A 156 3.01 -12.07 -22.20
N HIS A 157 3.71 -12.59 -21.19
CA HIS A 157 3.52 -12.17 -19.81
C HIS A 157 4.89 -12.04 -19.12
N THR A 158 4.92 -11.27 -18.04
CA THR A 158 6.08 -11.16 -17.15
C THR A 158 5.60 -10.96 -15.72
N GLU A 159 6.43 -11.31 -14.75
CA GLU A 159 6.14 -11.16 -13.34
C GLU A 159 7.26 -10.40 -12.62
N GLY A 160 6.95 -9.87 -11.45
CA GLY A 160 7.92 -9.39 -10.47
C GLY A 160 7.26 -9.06 -9.14
N THR A 161 8.08 -8.71 -8.16
CA THR A 161 7.64 -8.54 -6.78
C THR A 161 8.05 -7.19 -6.22
N SER A 162 7.33 -6.74 -5.20
CA SER A 162 7.61 -5.47 -4.52
C SER A 162 8.92 -5.45 -3.74
N GLU A 163 9.56 -6.60 -3.49
CA GLU A 163 10.86 -6.68 -2.79
C GLU A 163 11.98 -5.96 -3.52
N THR A 164 11.89 -5.92 -4.85
CA THR A 164 12.91 -5.31 -5.71
C THR A 164 12.73 -3.80 -5.88
N CYS A 165 11.69 -3.23 -5.27
CA CYS A 165 11.35 -1.82 -5.44
C CYS A 165 12.20 -0.94 -4.52
N PRO A 166 12.84 0.11 -5.06
CA PRO A 166 13.56 1.08 -4.24
C PRO A 166 12.65 1.72 -3.20
N SER A 167 13.15 1.92 -2.00
CA SER A 167 12.45 2.67 -0.96
C SER A 167 12.24 4.12 -1.38
N ILE A 168 11.20 4.78 -0.85
CA ILE A 168 11.04 6.24 -0.91
C ILE A 168 12.04 6.85 0.09
N THR A 169 13.34 6.71 -0.15
CA THR A 169 14.33 7.48 0.60
C THR A 169 14.38 8.85 -0.07
N GLY A 170 13.94 9.86 0.68
CA GLY A 170 13.50 11.15 0.18
C GLY A 170 14.51 11.85 -0.73
N ALA A 171 14.00 12.39 -1.84
CA ALA A 171 14.51 13.64 -2.35
C ALA A 171 14.23 14.72 -1.29
N GLU A 172 15.18 14.92 -0.38
CA GLU A 172 15.39 16.21 0.31
C GLU A 172 16.08 17.19 -0.64
#